data_AF-A0A2V7ER77-F1
#
_entry.id   AF-A0A2V7ER77-F1
#
_cell.length_a   1.000
_cell.length_b   1.000
_cell.length_c   1.000
_cell.angle_alpha   90.00
_cell.angle_beta   90.00
_cell.angle_gamma   90.00
#
_symmetry.space_group_name_H-M   'P 1'
#
loop_
_entity.id
_entity.type
_entity.pdbx_description
1 polymer ?
#
loop_
_entity_poly.entity_id
_entity_poly.type
_entity_poly.pdbx_seq_one_letter_code
_entity_poly.pdbx_strand_id
1 'polypeptide(L)'
;MGPVRELLPFLLVVAGLAFVGLPLIMWRLLGEDATPRYEPFDPSRHATPPEVGAFIRDNLAALAADGFTQAGDLVRDRGANITRVTLLEHPEGETATVAVVYSERGTAAPLVEFTVVLTDGRVFDVNNSVSVPVFAPHPGHEVKRFPEVRDPVRLHRLFRTLLRRRFGSPVLVRRDIARDPARFLAGISDTEYRAQVAAGYFRFDERARRFRPTLKGAYLMTWKMLPPFATLRKRRLRREARELLREIGMEGVDQRPVAAVTAVTPVTPLEELLPGVIAAPRDTPRRWAVRIGGFALLLAMTASVVYQRVQARRAVRLPGLVVPADFPGAIRALEQVTAHAATPLVGRDSVGAERESGAYVVTVQSRWANRFLQAAHEKFAARGFFLSRFDRNFRNDSSSVRLLLAPTADPYDVLLLVGTRGESDGRGTADIAEWLRTFARERPFELRNVGADWVRGVFASDVTDPDDVVRRVEAFCPRIAREDFQGNVAALATWVRRSRAFICRWQ
;
A
#
# COMPACT_ATOMS: atom_id res chain seq x y z
N MET A 1 -16.24 -25.86 33.07
CA MET A 1 -16.05 -26.44 31.71
C MET A 1 -17.18 -26.06 30.73
N GLY A 2 -17.88 -24.92 30.89
CA GLY A 2 -19.03 -24.52 30.05
C GLY A 2 -18.71 -23.84 28.69
N PRO A 3 -17.81 -22.85 28.60
CA PRO A 3 -17.71 -22.02 27.38
C PRO A 3 -16.98 -22.69 26.20
N VAL A 4 -16.13 -23.70 26.46
CA VAL A 4 -15.35 -24.36 25.40
C VAL A 4 -16.19 -25.31 24.56
N ARG A 5 -17.21 -25.95 25.18
CA ARG A 5 -18.09 -26.92 24.50
C ARG A 5 -19.08 -26.23 23.56
N GLU A 6 -19.50 -25.01 23.87
CA GLU A 6 -20.37 -24.17 23.03
C GLU A 6 -19.63 -23.52 21.85
N LEU A 7 -18.33 -23.24 22.01
CA LEU A 7 -17.50 -22.63 20.95
C LEU A 7 -17.04 -23.64 19.88
N LEU A 8 -16.93 -24.92 20.22
CA LEU A 8 -16.47 -25.96 19.30
C LEU A 8 -17.31 -26.09 18.01
N PRO A 9 -18.65 -26.21 18.04
CA PRO A 9 -19.44 -26.30 16.82
C PRO A 9 -19.31 -25.04 15.95
N PHE A 10 -19.23 -23.86 16.58
CA PHE A 10 -18.99 -22.61 15.86
C PHE A 10 -17.63 -22.61 15.15
N LEU A 11 -16.56 -23.03 15.84
CA LEU A 11 -15.22 -23.14 15.24
C LEU A 11 -15.18 -24.16 14.10
N LEU A 12 -15.90 -25.28 14.22
CA LEU A 12 -16.01 -26.29 13.16
C LEU A 12 -16.76 -25.75 11.93
N VAL A 13 -17.81 -24.95 12.12
CA VAL A 13 -18.53 -24.29 11.02
C VAL A 13 -17.63 -23.25 10.33
N VAL A 14 -16.94 -22.41 11.10
CA VAL A 14 -15.99 -21.42 10.55
C VAL A 14 -14.86 -22.12 9.78
N ALA A 15 -14.30 -23.19 10.35
CA ALA A 15 -13.27 -23.99 9.69
C ALA A 15 -13.81 -24.68 8.42
N GLY A 16 -15.01 -25.28 8.47
CA GLY A 16 -15.65 -25.89 7.30
C GLY A 16 -15.87 -24.87 6.18
N LEU A 17 -16.38 -23.68 6.49
CA LEU A 17 -16.55 -22.61 5.51
C LEU A 17 -15.21 -22.13 4.94
N ALA A 18 -14.20 -21.93 5.78
CA ALA A 18 -12.90 -21.46 5.33
C ALA A 18 -12.16 -22.51 4.48
N PHE A 19 -12.13 -23.77 4.91
CA PHE A 19 -11.30 -24.81 4.30
C PHE A 19 -12.03 -25.65 3.24
N VAL A 20 -13.35 -25.59 3.16
CA VAL A 20 -14.18 -26.30 2.15
C VAL A 20 -15.00 -25.31 1.32
N GLY A 21 -15.70 -24.39 1.97
CA GLY A 21 -16.56 -23.41 1.29
C GLY A 21 -15.79 -22.48 0.35
N LEU A 22 -14.72 -21.84 0.84
CA LEU A 22 -13.92 -20.91 0.03
C LEU A 22 -13.29 -21.59 -1.19
N PRO A 23 -12.64 -22.77 -1.10
CA PRO A 23 -12.18 -23.48 -2.29
C PRO A 23 -13.27 -23.75 -3.33
N LEU A 24 -14.49 -24.08 -2.90
CA LEU A 24 -15.60 -24.31 -3.83
C LEU A 24 -16.05 -23.01 -4.52
N ILE A 25 -16.08 -21.90 -3.78
CA ILE A 25 -16.33 -20.57 -4.35
C ILE A 25 -15.23 -20.21 -5.36
N MET A 26 -13.95 -20.41 -4.99
CA MET A 26 -12.79 -20.21 -5.85
C MET A 26 -12.87 -21.05 -7.12
N TRP A 27 -13.24 -22.32 -6.99
CA TRP A 27 -13.42 -23.23 -8.12
C TRP A 27 -14.51 -22.75 -9.08
N ARG A 28 -15.58 -22.16 -8.55
CA ARG A 28 -16.73 -21.72 -9.35
C ARG A 28 -16.51 -20.36 -10.02
N LEU A 29 -15.84 -19.43 -9.33
CA LEU A 29 -15.79 -18.02 -9.71
C LEU A 29 -14.47 -17.60 -10.34
N LEU A 30 -13.34 -18.21 -9.97
CA LEU A 30 -12.05 -17.85 -10.55
C LEU A 30 -11.96 -18.36 -11.99
N GLY A 31 -11.46 -17.51 -12.87
CA GLY A 31 -11.09 -17.91 -14.22
C GLY A 31 -10.44 -16.78 -14.97
N GLU A 32 -9.49 -17.14 -15.81
CA GLU A 32 -8.70 -16.20 -16.61
C GLU A 32 -9.05 -16.38 -18.09
N ASP A 33 -9.14 -15.27 -18.83
CA ASP A 33 -9.32 -15.34 -20.28
C ASP A 33 -8.03 -15.85 -20.95
N ALA A 34 -8.18 -16.73 -21.94
CA ALA A 34 -7.02 -17.31 -22.64
C ALA A 34 -6.20 -16.26 -23.42
N THR A 35 -6.88 -15.20 -23.84
CA THR A 35 -6.28 -14.06 -24.55
C THR A 35 -6.63 -12.80 -23.78
N PRO A 36 -5.93 -12.53 -22.66
CA PRO A 36 -6.21 -11.33 -21.89
C PRO A 36 -5.93 -10.10 -22.75
N ARG A 37 -6.87 -9.17 -22.76
CA ARG A 37 -6.74 -7.92 -23.51
C ARG A 37 -6.06 -6.88 -22.63
N TYR A 38 -4.97 -6.35 -23.15
CA TYR A 38 -4.28 -5.19 -22.63
C TYR A 38 -4.42 -4.08 -23.66
N GLU A 39 -4.74 -2.88 -23.20
CA GLU A 39 -4.78 -1.70 -24.04
C GLU A 39 -3.72 -0.68 -23.60
N PRO A 40 -3.25 0.21 -24.49
CA PRO A 40 -2.36 1.28 -24.10
C PRO A 40 -2.96 2.13 -22.99
N PHE A 41 -2.16 2.42 -21.96
CA PHE A 41 -2.57 3.31 -20.89
C PHE A 41 -2.79 4.72 -21.43
N ASP A 42 -3.88 5.33 -21.00
CA ASP A 42 -4.33 6.66 -21.40
C ASP A 42 -4.90 7.37 -20.17
N PRO A 43 -4.24 8.43 -19.67
CA PRO A 43 -4.69 9.16 -18.48
C PRO A 43 -6.11 9.72 -18.57
N SER A 44 -6.61 9.99 -19.79
CA SER A 44 -7.96 10.53 -20.01
C SER A 44 -9.05 9.46 -19.88
N ARG A 45 -8.72 8.20 -20.22
CA ARG A 45 -9.65 7.06 -20.15
C ARG A 45 -9.51 6.24 -18.88
N HIS A 46 -8.32 6.23 -18.28
CA HIS A 46 -7.97 5.32 -17.19
C HIS A 46 -7.64 6.10 -15.91
N ALA A 47 -8.69 6.41 -15.14
CA ALA A 47 -8.56 7.09 -13.86
C ALA A 47 -7.61 6.31 -12.94
N THR A 48 -6.45 6.92 -12.65
CA THR A 48 -5.40 6.29 -11.85
C THR A 48 -5.25 7.07 -10.54
N PRO A 49 -5.27 6.40 -9.36
CA PRO A 49 -4.96 7.06 -8.11
C PRO A 49 -3.59 7.74 -8.18
N PRO A 50 -3.42 8.97 -7.64
CA PRO A 50 -2.13 9.69 -7.71
C PRO A 50 -0.94 8.88 -7.16
N GLU A 51 -1.22 7.97 -6.22
CA GLU A 51 -0.24 7.05 -5.61
C GLU A 51 0.29 6.02 -6.60
N VAL A 52 -0.61 5.45 -7.41
CA VAL A 52 -0.25 4.50 -8.46
C VAL A 52 0.54 5.22 -9.55
N GLY A 53 0.09 6.42 -9.95
CA GLY A 53 0.82 7.25 -10.91
C GLY A 53 2.22 7.63 -10.42
N ALA A 54 2.37 8.01 -9.15
CA ALA A 54 3.66 8.31 -8.55
C ALA A 54 4.57 7.07 -8.49
N PHE A 55 4.05 5.92 -8.03
CA PHE A 55 4.83 4.68 -7.98
C PHE A 55 5.38 4.28 -9.35
N ILE A 56 4.55 4.31 -10.40
CA ILE A 56 5.01 3.98 -11.76
C ILE A 56 6.10 4.98 -12.17
N ARG A 57 5.82 6.28 -12.14
CA ARG A 57 6.76 7.32 -12.58
C ARG A 57 8.10 7.27 -11.85
N ASP A 58 8.10 7.12 -10.53
CA ASP A 58 9.30 7.15 -9.71
C ASP A 58 10.18 5.90 -9.97
N ASN A 59 9.55 4.72 -10.19
CA ASN A 59 10.28 3.53 -10.64
C ASN A 59 10.85 3.69 -12.05
N LEU A 60 10.08 4.24 -12.99
CA LEU A 60 10.55 4.46 -14.36
C LEU A 60 11.74 5.42 -14.39
N ALA A 61 11.69 6.51 -13.63
CA ALA A 61 12.80 7.47 -13.53
C ALA A 61 14.07 6.80 -12.97
N ALA A 62 13.92 5.97 -11.94
CA ALA A 62 15.05 5.25 -11.35
C ALA A 62 15.65 4.19 -12.30
N LEU A 63 14.80 3.44 -13.03
CA LEU A 63 15.23 2.42 -13.98
C LEU A 63 15.82 3.00 -15.27
N ALA A 64 15.30 4.13 -15.74
CA ALA A 64 15.85 4.85 -16.88
C ALA A 64 17.31 5.30 -16.63
N ALA A 65 17.59 5.76 -15.40
CA ALA A 65 18.95 6.09 -14.98
C ALA A 65 19.88 4.86 -14.90
N ASP A 66 19.32 3.65 -14.92
CA ASP A 66 20.03 2.37 -14.86
C ASP A 66 20.02 1.64 -16.23
N GLY A 67 19.72 2.36 -17.31
CA GLY A 67 19.84 1.88 -18.69
C GLY A 67 18.59 1.23 -19.28
N PHE A 68 17.46 1.21 -18.57
CA PHE A 68 16.22 0.66 -19.10
C PHE A 68 15.47 1.67 -19.99
N THR A 69 14.93 1.19 -21.09
CA THR A 69 14.03 1.94 -21.97
C THR A 69 12.61 1.39 -21.90
N GLN A 70 11.63 2.26 -21.74
CA GLN A 70 10.22 1.85 -21.71
C GLN A 70 9.78 1.32 -23.09
N ALA A 71 9.27 0.09 -23.11
CA ALA A 71 8.76 -0.57 -24.30
C ALA A 71 7.23 -0.47 -24.42
N GLY A 72 6.51 -0.32 -23.31
CA GLY A 72 5.05 -0.10 -23.34
C GLY A 72 4.45 0.21 -21.98
N ASP A 73 3.37 0.98 -21.95
CA ASP A 73 2.53 1.21 -20.75
C ASP A 73 1.11 0.78 -21.07
N LEU A 74 0.63 -0.20 -20.31
CA LEU A 74 -0.57 -0.97 -20.62
C LEU A 74 -1.49 -1.02 -19.43
N VAL A 75 -2.77 -1.14 -19.70
CA VAL A 75 -3.80 -1.31 -18.71
C VAL A 75 -4.70 -2.47 -19.07
N ARG A 76 -5.20 -3.12 -18.03
CA ARG A 76 -6.23 -4.13 -18.13
C ARG A 76 -7.28 -3.88 -17.06
N ASP A 77 -8.46 -3.49 -17.51
CA ASP A 77 -9.62 -3.31 -16.66
C ASP A 77 -10.42 -4.62 -16.53
N ARG A 78 -10.69 -5.03 -15.30
CA ARG A 78 -11.56 -6.18 -14.96
C ARG A 78 -12.81 -5.73 -14.19
N GLY A 79 -13.17 -4.46 -14.28
CA GLY A 79 -14.26 -3.79 -13.57
C GLY A 79 -13.90 -3.50 -12.11
N ALA A 80 -13.81 -4.55 -11.28
CA ALA A 80 -13.52 -4.38 -9.86
C ALA A 80 -12.05 -4.04 -9.56
N ASN A 81 -11.14 -4.48 -10.44
CA ASN A 81 -9.70 -4.27 -10.35
C ASN A 81 -9.15 -3.83 -11.70
N ILE A 82 -8.28 -2.83 -11.66
CA ILE A 82 -7.51 -2.33 -12.79
C ILE A 82 -6.06 -2.75 -12.58
N THR A 83 -5.44 -3.34 -13.60
CA THR A 83 -4.01 -3.63 -13.60
C THR A 83 -3.32 -2.69 -14.56
N ARG A 84 -2.40 -1.85 -14.07
CA ARG A 84 -1.49 -1.07 -14.91
C ARG A 84 -0.12 -1.72 -14.90
N VAL A 85 0.48 -1.88 -16.07
CA VAL A 85 1.76 -2.55 -16.28
C VAL A 85 2.60 -1.73 -17.24
N THR A 86 3.78 -1.33 -16.81
CA THR A 86 4.78 -0.73 -17.67
C THR A 86 5.93 -1.74 -17.88
N LEU A 87 6.24 -2.01 -19.15
CA LEU A 87 7.31 -2.89 -19.57
C LEU A 87 8.52 -2.07 -19.99
N LEU A 88 9.70 -2.52 -19.59
CA LEU A 88 10.97 -1.91 -19.94
C LEU A 88 11.96 -2.97 -20.44
N GLU A 89 12.82 -2.57 -21.36
CA GLU A 89 13.91 -3.38 -21.92
C GLU A 89 15.26 -2.78 -21.52
N HIS A 90 16.25 -3.64 -21.28
CA HIS A 90 17.65 -3.25 -21.15
C HIS A 90 18.43 -3.72 -22.39
N PRO A 91 19.44 -2.97 -22.88
CA PRO A 91 20.27 -3.36 -24.03
C PRO A 91 20.92 -4.75 -23.92
N GLU A 92 21.19 -5.22 -22.70
CA GLU A 92 21.77 -6.54 -22.42
C GLU A 92 20.76 -7.70 -22.56
N GLY A 93 19.49 -7.43 -22.87
CA GLY A 93 18.44 -8.46 -23.04
C GLY A 93 17.63 -8.76 -21.79
N GLU A 94 17.78 -7.94 -20.74
CA GLU A 94 16.98 -8.01 -19.52
C GLU A 94 15.64 -7.28 -19.72
N THR A 95 14.60 -7.73 -19.03
CA THR A 95 13.29 -7.07 -19.00
C THR A 95 12.97 -6.65 -17.58
N ALA A 96 12.43 -5.43 -17.42
CA ALA A 96 11.82 -5.01 -16.17
C ALA A 96 10.32 -4.78 -16.36
N THR A 97 9.53 -5.19 -15.36
CA THR A 97 8.09 -4.98 -15.31
C THR A 97 7.76 -4.20 -14.05
N VAL A 98 7.13 -3.04 -14.21
CA VAL A 98 6.57 -2.25 -13.11
C VAL A 98 5.05 -2.35 -13.20
N ALA A 99 4.42 -3.01 -12.23
CA ALA A 99 2.99 -3.27 -12.25
C ALA A 99 2.31 -2.87 -10.95
N VAL A 100 1.05 -2.45 -11.05
CA VAL A 100 0.17 -2.26 -9.89
C VAL A 100 -1.21 -2.80 -10.24
N VAL A 101 -1.70 -3.74 -9.43
CA VAL A 101 -3.12 -4.08 -9.39
C VAL A 101 -3.78 -3.18 -8.37
N TYR A 102 -4.79 -2.40 -8.78
CA TYR A 102 -5.52 -1.51 -7.89
C TYR A 102 -7.02 -1.58 -8.11
N SER A 103 -7.79 -1.07 -7.15
CA SER A 103 -9.24 -0.93 -7.26
C SER A 103 -9.67 0.46 -6.83
N GLU A 104 -10.85 0.89 -7.30
CA GLU A 104 -11.44 2.16 -6.87
C GLU A 104 -11.71 2.20 -5.36
N ARG A 105 -11.91 1.02 -4.75
CA ARG A 105 -12.14 0.82 -3.31
C ARG A 105 -10.87 0.90 -2.46
N GLY A 106 -9.74 1.24 -3.08
CA GLY A 106 -8.51 1.57 -2.37
C GLY A 106 -7.61 0.39 -2.11
N THR A 107 -7.78 -0.78 -2.73
CA THR A 107 -6.73 -1.82 -2.69
C THR A 107 -5.64 -1.50 -3.71
N ALA A 108 -4.37 -1.66 -3.34
CA ALA A 108 -3.25 -1.66 -4.29
C ALA A 108 -2.19 -2.72 -3.96
N ALA A 109 -1.72 -3.42 -4.99
CA ALA A 109 -0.65 -4.42 -4.92
C ALA A 109 0.44 -4.05 -5.95
N PRO A 110 1.47 -3.30 -5.52
CA PRO A 110 2.58 -2.94 -6.39
C PRO A 110 3.57 -4.09 -6.58
N LEU A 111 4.25 -4.09 -7.72
CA LEU A 111 5.26 -5.06 -8.12
C LEU A 111 6.31 -4.39 -9.00
N VAL A 112 7.58 -4.64 -8.70
CA VAL A 112 8.70 -4.47 -9.62
C VAL A 112 9.36 -5.83 -9.79
N GLU A 113 9.59 -6.21 -11.04
CA GLU A 113 10.08 -7.51 -11.44
C GLU A 113 11.15 -7.37 -12.52
N PHE A 114 12.21 -8.17 -12.43
CA PHE A 114 13.26 -8.30 -13.43
C PHE A 114 13.31 -9.73 -13.92
N THR A 115 13.24 -9.90 -15.23
CA THR A 115 13.17 -11.22 -15.84
C THR A 115 14.14 -11.32 -17.01
N VAL A 116 14.76 -12.49 -17.16
CA VAL A 116 15.48 -12.88 -18.38
C VAL A 116 15.05 -14.26 -18.85
N VAL A 117 15.19 -14.47 -20.16
CA VAL A 117 15.09 -15.79 -20.79
C VAL A 117 16.48 -16.19 -21.26
N LEU A 118 16.93 -17.35 -20.80
CA LEU A 118 18.19 -17.97 -21.22
C LEU A 118 18.02 -18.63 -22.58
N THR A 119 19.13 -18.88 -23.28
CA THR A 119 19.13 -19.53 -24.61
C THR A 119 18.54 -20.94 -24.61
N ASP A 120 18.54 -21.61 -23.47
CA ASP A 120 17.91 -22.93 -23.27
C ASP A 120 16.43 -22.87 -22.86
N GLY A 121 15.82 -21.67 -22.90
CA GLY A 121 14.42 -21.45 -22.60
C GLY A 121 14.09 -21.34 -21.10
N ARG A 122 15.08 -21.51 -20.20
CA ARG A 122 14.86 -21.26 -18.78
C ARG A 122 14.62 -19.77 -18.52
N VAL A 123 13.76 -19.49 -17.54
CA VAL A 123 13.40 -18.14 -17.10
C VAL A 123 13.95 -17.92 -15.70
N PHE A 124 14.64 -16.80 -15.52
CA PHE A 124 15.10 -16.36 -14.21
C PHE A 124 14.45 -15.02 -13.86
N ASP A 125 13.85 -14.96 -12.68
CA ASP A 125 13.02 -13.85 -12.24
C ASP A 125 13.38 -13.39 -10.82
N VAL A 126 13.45 -12.08 -10.62
CA VAL A 126 13.61 -11.45 -9.32
C VAL A 126 12.59 -10.33 -9.15
N ASN A 127 11.76 -10.40 -8.10
CA ASN A 127 10.72 -9.40 -7.86
C ASN A 127 10.54 -9.03 -6.39
N ASN A 128 9.82 -7.94 -6.11
CA ASN A 128 9.54 -7.47 -4.75
C ASN A 128 8.09 -7.73 -4.28
N SER A 129 7.39 -8.69 -4.89
CA SER A 129 6.01 -9.01 -4.51
C SER A 129 5.88 -9.41 -3.04
N VAL A 130 4.89 -8.84 -2.35
CA VAL A 130 4.51 -9.22 -0.97
C VAL A 130 3.49 -10.38 -0.93
N SER A 131 2.97 -10.78 -2.09
CA SER A 131 1.95 -11.81 -2.20
C SER A 131 2.56 -13.21 -2.06
N VAL A 132 1.79 -14.13 -1.47
CA VAL A 132 2.24 -15.52 -1.33
C VAL A 132 2.16 -16.18 -2.70
N PRO A 133 3.18 -16.95 -3.14
CA PRO A 133 3.06 -17.72 -4.38
C PRO A 133 2.00 -18.82 -4.20
N VAL A 134 0.91 -18.70 -4.96
CA VAL A 134 -0.27 -19.59 -4.91
C VAL A 134 -0.22 -20.68 -5.97
N PHE A 135 0.34 -20.35 -7.13
CA PHE A 135 0.50 -21.25 -8.27
C PHE A 135 1.48 -22.39 -7.98
N ALA A 136 1.44 -23.41 -8.84
CA ALA A 136 2.43 -24.48 -8.83
C ALA A 136 3.78 -23.91 -9.31
N PRO A 137 4.91 -24.38 -8.75
CA PRO A 137 6.22 -24.10 -9.33
C PRO A 137 6.27 -24.56 -10.78
N HIS A 138 6.80 -23.73 -11.67
CA HIS A 138 6.97 -24.06 -13.08
C HIS A 138 8.41 -24.58 -13.32
N PRO A 139 8.59 -25.82 -13.81
CA PRO A 139 9.91 -26.32 -14.17
C PRO A 139 10.58 -25.40 -15.21
N GLY A 140 11.82 -25.00 -14.96
CA GLY A 140 12.53 -24.07 -15.83
C GLY A 140 12.27 -22.58 -15.55
N HIS A 141 11.38 -22.24 -14.60
CA HIS A 141 11.17 -20.86 -14.16
C HIS A 141 11.58 -20.70 -12.69
N GLU A 142 12.73 -20.07 -12.45
CA GLU A 142 13.26 -19.82 -11.12
C GLU A 142 12.92 -18.38 -10.69
N VAL A 143 12.20 -18.23 -9.57
CA VAL A 143 11.75 -16.93 -9.04
C VAL A 143 12.32 -16.69 -7.65
N LYS A 144 12.99 -15.54 -7.44
CA LYS A 144 13.41 -15.06 -6.11
C LYS A 144 12.64 -13.80 -5.74
N ARG A 145 12.13 -13.73 -4.50
CA ARG A 145 11.31 -12.60 -4.05
C ARG A 145 11.93 -11.89 -2.88
N PHE A 146 11.97 -10.56 -2.95
CA PHE A 146 12.54 -9.68 -1.94
C PHE A 146 11.54 -8.60 -1.53
N PRO A 147 10.51 -8.96 -0.73
CA PRO A 147 9.43 -8.03 -0.38
C PRO A 147 9.85 -6.81 0.44
N GLU A 148 11.10 -6.81 0.94
CA GLU A 148 11.69 -5.74 1.75
C GLU A 148 12.51 -4.75 0.91
N VAL A 149 12.79 -5.05 -0.36
CA VAL A 149 13.57 -4.20 -1.28
C VAL A 149 12.61 -3.39 -2.16
N ARG A 150 12.60 -2.07 -1.96
CA ARG A 150 11.75 -1.10 -2.66
C ARG A 150 12.52 -0.14 -3.55
N ASP A 151 13.84 -0.14 -3.45
CA ASP A 151 14.73 0.55 -4.39
C ASP A 151 14.87 -0.32 -5.65
N PRO A 152 14.32 0.09 -6.80
CA PRO A 152 14.35 -0.71 -8.03
C PRO A 152 15.77 -0.90 -8.56
N VAL A 153 16.68 0.07 -8.36
CA VAL A 153 18.09 -0.05 -8.78
C VAL A 153 18.81 -1.07 -7.89
N ARG A 154 18.53 -1.07 -6.58
CA ARG A 154 19.05 -2.12 -5.69
C ARG A 154 18.52 -3.50 -6.08
N LEU A 155 17.23 -3.61 -6.40
CA LEU A 155 16.61 -4.85 -6.85
C LEU A 155 17.21 -5.33 -8.18
N HIS A 156 17.57 -4.43 -9.09
CA HIS A 156 18.27 -4.76 -10.32
C HIS A 156 19.71 -5.29 -10.07
N ARG A 157 20.48 -4.63 -9.20
CA ARG A 157 21.82 -5.13 -8.80
C ARG A 157 21.74 -6.51 -8.17
N LEU A 158 20.71 -6.74 -7.35
CA LEU A 158 20.41 -8.03 -6.76
C LEU A 158 20.12 -9.08 -7.83
N PHE A 159 19.25 -8.74 -8.79
CA PHE A 159 18.96 -9.56 -9.96
C PHE A 159 20.24 -9.97 -10.71
N ARG A 160 21.09 -9.00 -11.10
CA ARG A 160 22.35 -9.28 -11.81
C ARG A 160 23.32 -10.13 -11.00
N THR A 161 23.43 -9.87 -9.69
CA THR A 161 24.32 -10.64 -8.80
C THR A 161 23.88 -12.10 -8.72
N LEU A 162 22.57 -12.34 -8.55
CA LEU A 162 22.02 -13.68 -8.49
C LEU A 162 22.08 -14.40 -9.83
N LEU A 163 21.78 -13.70 -10.93
CA LEU A 163 21.92 -14.22 -12.28
C LEU A 163 23.35 -14.68 -12.53
N ARG A 164 24.35 -13.85 -12.18
CA ARG A 164 25.77 -14.20 -12.36
C ARG A 164 26.22 -15.34 -11.47
N ARG A 165 25.81 -15.34 -10.20
CA ARG A 165 26.13 -16.44 -9.26
C ARG A 165 25.55 -17.77 -9.73
N ARG A 166 24.37 -17.75 -10.35
CA ARG A 166 23.64 -18.95 -10.77
C ARG A 166 24.07 -19.47 -12.14
N PHE A 167 24.33 -18.58 -13.09
CA PHE A 167 24.54 -18.94 -14.50
C PHE A 167 25.85 -18.40 -15.11
N GLY A 168 26.70 -17.73 -14.31
CA GLY A 168 27.94 -17.12 -14.80
C GLY A 168 27.68 -15.87 -15.63
N SER A 169 28.13 -15.85 -16.87
CA SER A 169 27.84 -14.75 -17.82
C SER A 169 26.97 -15.29 -18.95
N PRO A 170 25.68 -15.57 -18.71
CA PRO A 170 24.83 -16.19 -19.71
C PRO A 170 24.58 -15.23 -20.88
N VAL A 171 24.48 -15.79 -22.09
CA VAL A 171 23.92 -15.06 -23.24
C VAL A 171 22.41 -14.99 -23.05
N LEU A 172 21.86 -13.78 -23.09
CA LEU A 172 20.45 -13.52 -22.86
C LEU A 172 19.69 -13.43 -24.18
N VAL A 173 18.47 -13.98 -24.23
CA VAL A 173 17.60 -13.83 -25.39
C VAL A 173 16.96 -12.45 -25.34
N ARG A 174 17.35 -11.58 -26.28
CA ARG A 174 16.69 -10.29 -26.44
C ARG A 174 15.24 -10.50 -26.89
N ARG A 175 14.33 -9.87 -26.18
CA ARG A 175 12.89 -9.91 -26.45
C ARG A 175 12.55 -8.61 -27.20
N ASP A 176 11.81 -8.70 -28.28
CA ASP A 176 11.32 -7.53 -29.05
C ASP A 176 9.94 -7.14 -28.50
N ILE A 177 9.92 -6.59 -27.29
CA ILE A 177 8.70 -6.20 -26.57
C ILE A 177 8.09 -4.97 -27.25
N ALA A 178 8.94 -4.01 -27.66
CA ALA A 178 8.52 -2.75 -28.24
C ALA A 178 7.64 -2.91 -29.49
N ARG A 179 7.82 -3.99 -30.26
CA ARG A 179 6.99 -4.28 -31.44
C ARG A 179 5.51 -4.49 -31.12
N ASP A 180 5.19 -5.21 -30.05
CA ASP A 180 3.81 -5.46 -29.61
C ASP A 180 3.77 -5.80 -28.10
N PRO A 181 3.81 -4.77 -27.23
CA PRO A 181 3.85 -4.98 -25.78
C PRO A 181 2.62 -5.70 -25.24
N ALA A 182 1.44 -5.45 -25.84
CA ALA A 182 0.19 -6.05 -25.41
C ALA A 182 0.15 -7.54 -25.71
N ARG A 183 0.57 -7.95 -26.92
CA ARG A 183 0.69 -9.36 -27.29
C ARG A 183 1.77 -10.07 -26.47
N PHE A 184 2.87 -9.37 -26.16
CA PHE A 184 3.91 -9.91 -25.29
C PHE A 184 3.36 -10.26 -23.90
N LEU A 185 2.63 -9.36 -23.22
CA LEU A 185 1.99 -9.65 -21.92
C LEU A 185 0.95 -10.77 -22.01
N ALA A 186 0.15 -10.79 -23.09
CA ALA A 186 -0.82 -11.84 -23.30
C ALA A 186 -0.14 -13.20 -23.47
N GLY A 187 0.99 -13.26 -24.19
CA GLY A 187 1.80 -14.46 -24.37
C GLY A 187 2.44 -14.97 -23.09
N ILE A 188 2.94 -14.07 -22.23
CA ILE A 188 3.44 -14.44 -20.88
C ILE A 188 2.31 -15.06 -20.06
N SER A 189 1.14 -14.43 -20.05
CA SER A 189 -0.03 -14.92 -19.31
C SER A 189 -0.46 -16.30 -19.80
N ASP A 190 -0.60 -16.49 -21.12
CA ASP A 190 -0.97 -17.79 -21.70
C ASP A 190 0.05 -18.89 -21.36
N THR A 191 1.35 -18.59 -21.45
CA THR A 191 2.43 -19.55 -21.10
C THR A 191 2.33 -19.97 -19.63
N GLU A 192 2.17 -19.02 -18.71
CA GLU A 192 2.04 -19.31 -17.28
C GLU A 192 0.80 -20.17 -17.01
N TYR A 193 -0.37 -19.82 -17.55
CA TYR A 193 -1.59 -20.60 -17.33
C TYR A 193 -1.54 -21.99 -17.98
N ARG A 194 -0.89 -22.17 -19.13
CA ARG A 194 -0.63 -23.50 -19.70
C ARG A 194 0.26 -24.35 -18.80
N ALA A 195 1.29 -23.77 -18.21
CA ALA A 195 2.10 -24.46 -17.20
C ALA A 195 1.25 -24.87 -15.98
N GLN A 196 0.32 -24.03 -15.55
CA GLN A 196 -0.60 -24.38 -14.47
C GLN A 196 -1.63 -25.46 -14.86
N VAL A 197 -2.01 -25.55 -16.14
CA VAL A 197 -2.80 -26.68 -16.66
C VAL A 197 -1.99 -27.97 -16.62
N ALA A 198 -0.74 -27.95 -17.09
CA ALA A 198 0.16 -29.10 -17.03
C ALA A 198 0.41 -29.58 -15.59
N ALA A 199 0.48 -28.65 -14.63
CA ALA A 199 0.61 -28.96 -13.20
C ALA A 199 -0.70 -29.44 -12.53
N GLY A 200 -1.83 -29.47 -13.27
CA GLY A 200 -3.14 -29.89 -12.79
C GLY A 200 -3.83 -28.88 -11.85
N TYR A 201 -3.35 -27.63 -11.81
CA TYR A 201 -3.99 -26.55 -11.05
C TYR A 201 -5.16 -25.93 -11.82
N PHE A 202 -5.04 -25.87 -13.14
CA PHE A 202 -6.06 -25.34 -14.03
C PHE A 202 -6.48 -26.39 -15.07
N ARG A 203 -7.60 -26.12 -15.73
CA ARG A 203 -8.08 -26.77 -16.93
C ARG A 203 -8.42 -25.69 -17.95
N PHE A 204 -8.22 -26.00 -19.23
CA PHE A 204 -8.67 -25.14 -20.31
C PHE A 204 -10.12 -25.45 -20.64
N ASP A 205 -10.98 -24.43 -20.64
CA ASP A 205 -12.38 -24.49 -21.06
C ASP A 205 -12.45 -23.98 -22.50
N GLU A 206 -12.42 -24.89 -23.48
CA GLU A 206 -12.40 -24.56 -24.90
C GLU A 206 -13.61 -23.74 -25.33
N ARG A 207 -14.81 -24.05 -24.81
CA ARG A 207 -16.04 -23.36 -25.17
C ARG A 207 -16.02 -21.91 -24.73
N ALA A 208 -15.58 -21.66 -23.50
CA ALA A 208 -15.47 -20.31 -22.97
C ALA A 208 -14.18 -19.59 -23.41
N ARG A 209 -13.19 -20.34 -23.93
CA ARG A 209 -11.80 -19.89 -24.14
C ARG A 209 -11.19 -19.29 -22.87
N ARG A 210 -11.32 -20.01 -21.75
CA ARG A 210 -10.86 -19.56 -20.42
C ARG A 210 -10.09 -20.64 -19.68
N PHE A 211 -9.09 -20.25 -18.90
CA PHE A 211 -8.49 -21.11 -17.89
C PHE A 211 -9.34 -21.09 -16.62
N ARG A 212 -9.77 -22.26 -16.16
CA ARG A 212 -10.51 -22.41 -14.91
C ARG A 212 -9.72 -23.27 -13.94
N PRO A 213 -9.74 -23.01 -12.63
CA PRO A 213 -9.11 -23.90 -11.67
C PRO A 213 -9.75 -25.30 -11.72
N THR A 214 -8.93 -26.34 -11.50
CA THR A 214 -9.44 -27.65 -11.11
C THR A 214 -9.90 -27.61 -9.66
N LEU A 215 -10.65 -28.62 -9.19
CA LEU A 215 -11.00 -28.70 -7.78
C LEU A 215 -9.74 -28.76 -6.91
N LYS A 216 -8.77 -29.61 -7.29
CA LYS A 216 -7.44 -29.69 -6.66
C LYS A 216 -6.75 -28.32 -6.62
N GLY A 217 -6.68 -27.62 -7.75
CA GLY A 217 -6.04 -26.31 -7.85
C GLY A 217 -6.71 -25.28 -6.96
N ALA A 218 -8.04 -25.22 -6.96
CA ALA A 218 -8.80 -24.31 -6.12
C ALA A 218 -8.52 -24.53 -4.62
N TYR A 219 -8.52 -25.78 -4.15
CA TYR A 219 -8.19 -26.10 -2.76
C TYR A 219 -6.75 -25.75 -2.41
N LEU A 220 -5.77 -26.16 -3.22
CA LEU A 220 -4.35 -25.89 -2.95
C LEU A 220 -4.03 -24.40 -2.96
N MET A 221 -4.56 -23.64 -3.93
CA MET A 221 -4.39 -22.19 -3.96
C MET A 221 -5.03 -21.55 -2.74
N THR A 222 -6.29 -21.89 -2.44
CA THR A 222 -7.04 -21.34 -1.29
C THR A 222 -6.31 -21.56 0.02
N TRP A 223 -5.91 -22.80 0.31
CA TRP A 223 -5.22 -23.13 1.56
C TRP A 223 -3.87 -22.43 1.70
N LYS A 224 -3.11 -22.23 0.61
CA LYS A 224 -1.84 -21.47 0.65
C LYS A 224 -2.03 -20.02 1.12
N MET A 225 -3.24 -19.46 0.95
CA MET A 225 -3.55 -18.06 1.27
C MET A 225 -4.26 -17.89 2.61
N LEU A 226 -4.80 -18.96 3.18
CA LEU A 226 -5.44 -18.93 4.48
C LEU A 226 -4.42 -19.09 5.62
N PRO A 227 -4.67 -18.47 6.80
CA PRO A 227 -3.96 -18.83 8.02
C PRO A 227 -4.18 -20.31 8.38
N PRO A 228 -3.17 -20.99 8.95
CA PRO A 228 -1.83 -20.48 9.29
C PRO A 228 -0.84 -20.51 8.11
N PHE A 229 -1.18 -21.17 7.00
CA PHE A 229 -0.25 -21.43 5.89
C PHE A 229 0.31 -20.16 5.27
N ALA A 230 -0.52 -19.16 5.00
CA ALA A 230 -0.06 -17.89 4.44
C ALA A 230 0.95 -17.18 5.36
N THR A 231 0.69 -17.19 6.68
CA THR A 231 1.60 -16.57 7.65
C THR A 231 2.94 -17.30 7.69
N LEU A 232 2.92 -18.63 7.70
CA LEU A 232 4.13 -19.45 7.68
C LEU A 232 4.92 -19.25 6.38
N ARG A 233 4.24 -19.22 5.23
CA ARG A 233 4.86 -18.98 3.92
C ARG A 233 5.46 -17.59 3.82
N LYS A 234 4.76 -16.53 4.25
CA LYS A 234 5.30 -15.16 4.29
C LYS A 234 6.53 -15.06 5.18
N ARG A 235 6.52 -15.73 6.35
CA ARG A 235 7.68 -15.76 7.25
C ARG A 235 8.87 -16.49 6.62
N ARG A 236 8.63 -17.65 6.00
CA ARG A 236 9.66 -18.41 5.29
C ARG A 236 10.26 -17.60 4.14
N LEU A 237 9.41 -16.98 3.31
CA LEU A 237 9.83 -16.14 2.19
C LEU A 237 10.73 -14.99 2.67
N ARG A 238 10.35 -14.27 3.74
CA ARG A 238 11.17 -13.19 4.29
C ARG A 238 12.48 -13.69 4.87
N ARG A 239 12.47 -14.87 5.50
CA ARG A 239 13.69 -15.48 6.03
C ARG A 239 14.65 -15.83 4.90
N GLU A 240 14.18 -16.53 3.87
CA GLU A 240 14.96 -16.91 2.69
C GLU A 240 15.51 -15.68 1.96
N ALA A 241 14.67 -14.64 1.77
CA ALA A 241 15.10 -13.39 1.17
C ALA A 241 16.23 -12.71 1.97
N ARG A 242 16.11 -12.66 3.31
CA ARG A 242 17.15 -12.08 4.17
C ARG A 242 18.42 -12.91 4.15
N GLU A 243 18.33 -14.23 4.30
CA GLU A 243 19.47 -15.15 4.22
C GLU A 243 20.24 -14.93 2.92
N LEU A 244 19.53 -14.87 1.79
CA LEU A 244 20.15 -14.63 0.49
C LEU A 244 20.80 -13.25 0.36
N LEU A 245 20.20 -12.20 0.94
CA LEU A 245 20.82 -10.87 1.01
C LEU A 245 22.10 -10.87 1.85
N ARG A 246 22.17 -11.66 2.94
CA ARG A 246 23.40 -11.81 3.74
C ARG A 246 24.49 -12.51 2.95
N GLU A 247 24.15 -13.62 2.30
CA GLU A 247 25.11 -14.44 1.57
C GLU A 247 25.83 -13.67 0.46
N ILE A 248 25.13 -12.78 -0.22
CA ILE A 248 25.69 -11.98 -1.32
C ILE A 248 26.23 -10.61 -0.86
N GLY A 249 26.26 -10.35 0.45
CA GLY A 249 26.77 -9.09 1.00
C GLY A 249 25.95 -7.86 0.63
N MET A 250 24.65 -8.02 0.35
CA MET A 250 23.74 -6.92 -0.02
C MET A 250 22.71 -6.61 1.08
N GLU A 251 23.04 -6.89 2.34
CA GLU A 251 22.25 -6.41 3.49
C GLU A 251 22.26 -4.89 3.57
N GLY A 252 21.25 -4.31 4.23
CA GLY A 252 21.19 -2.86 4.46
C GLY A 252 19.86 -2.23 4.04
N VAL A 253 19.80 -0.92 4.19
CA VAL A 253 18.62 -0.10 3.88
C VAL A 253 18.67 0.32 2.42
N ASP A 254 17.49 0.44 1.80
CA ASP A 254 17.34 1.01 0.47
C ASP A 254 17.87 2.45 0.44
N GLN A 255 18.68 2.78 -0.57
CA GLN A 255 19.24 4.12 -0.72
C GLN A 255 18.20 5.07 -1.32
N ARG A 256 17.39 4.56 -2.26
CA ARG A 256 16.33 5.30 -2.95
C ARG A 256 15.05 4.49 -2.98
N PRO A 257 14.42 4.20 -1.82
CA PRO A 257 13.20 3.43 -1.79
C PRO A 257 12.08 4.18 -2.50
N VAL A 258 11.40 3.52 -3.44
CA VAL A 258 10.17 4.07 -4.01
C VAL A 258 9.02 3.84 -3.02
N ALA A 259 8.19 4.87 -2.85
CA ALA A 259 6.99 4.85 -2.02
C ALA A 259 6.14 3.61 -2.32
N ALA A 260 5.72 2.87 -1.30
CA ALA A 260 4.71 1.84 -1.53
C ALA A 260 3.37 2.53 -1.84
N VAL A 261 2.59 1.98 -2.78
CA VAL A 261 1.23 2.46 -3.02
C VAL A 261 0.37 2.12 -1.80
N THR A 262 0.23 3.05 -0.87
CA THR A 262 -0.65 2.95 0.30
C THR A 262 -2.07 3.42 0.00
N ALA A 263 -2.71 2.75 -0.98
CA ALA A 263 -4.15 2.74 -1.00
C ALA A 263 -4.63 1.71 0.05
N VAL A 264 -5.34 2.27 1.02
CA VAL A 264 -6.12 1.79 2.18
C VAL A 264 -6.44 0.28 2.33
N THR A 265 -6.33 -0.17 3.60
CA THR A 265 -6.76 -1.47 4.18
C THR A 265 -5.93 -2.71 3.80
N PRO A 266 -5.41 -3.48 4.79
CA PRO A 266 -4.86 -4.80 4.50
C PRO A 266 -6.00 -5.68 3.97
N VAL A 267 -5.94 -5.93 2.67
CA VAL A 267 -6.78 -6.90 1.97
C VAL A 267 -6.74 -8.21 2.77
N THR A 268 -7.90 -8.70 3.18
CA THR A 268 -7.93 -10.08 3.67
C THR A 268 -7.58 -10.99 2.48
N PRO A 269 -6.88 -12.12 2.67
CA PRO A 269 -6.55 -13.01 1.55
C PRO A 269 -7.75 -13.50 0.72
N LEU A 270 -8.99 -13.26 1.19
CA LEU A 270 -10.23 -13.51 0.45
C LEU A 270 -10.53 -12.45 -0.62
N GLU A 271 -10.33 -11.17 -0.31
CA GLU A 271 -10.69 -10.05 -1.18
C GLU A 271 -9.75 -9.95 -2.39
N GLU A 272 -8.50 -10.41 -2.23
CA GLU A 272 -7.51 -10.52 -3.31
C GLU A 272 -7.94 -11.54 -4.40
N LEU A 273 -8.82 -12.49 -4.08
CA LEU A 273 -9.26 -13.55 -5.00
C LEU A 273 -10.70 -13.48 -5.48
N LEU A 274 -11.54 -12.73 -4.79
CA LEU A 274 -12.95 -12.56 -5.17
C LEU A 274 -13.31 -11.08 -5.41
N PRO A 275 -12.59 -10.35 -6.28
CA PRO A 275 -12.96 -8.99 -6.65
C PRO A 275 -14.23 -9.04 -7.53
N GLY A 276 -15.40 -9.00 -6.90
CA GLY A 276 -16.69 -9.03 -7.61
C GLY A 276 -17.86 -9.65 -6.83
N VAL A 277 -17.63 -10.45 -5.79
CA VAL A 277 -18.74 -11.10 -5.04
C VAL A 277 -19.55 -10.10 -4.21
N ILE A 278 -18.98 -8.91 -3.92
CA ILE A 278 -19.64 -7.82 -3.18
C ILE A 278 -20.07 -6.67 -4.13
N ALA A 279 -19.99 -6.87 -5.46
CA ALA A 279 -20.26 -5.84 -6.46
C ALA A 279 -21.17 -6.34 -7.60
N ALA A 280 -22.12 -7.25 -7.31
CA ALA A 280 -23.14 -7.59 -8.29
C ALA A 280 -24.20 -6.47 -8.40
N PRO A 281 -24.64 -6.08 -9.62
CA PRO A 281 -25.74 -5.13 -9.83
C PRO A 281 -27.06 -5.63 -9.21
N ARG A 282 -27.95 -4.68 -8.85
CA ARG A 282 -29.17 -4.94 -8.09
C ARG A 282 -30.33 -5.62 -8.83
N ASP A 283 -30.21 -5.92 -10.11
CA ASP A 283 -31.36 -6.40 -10.88
C ASP A 283 -31.16 -7.84 -11.40
N THR A 284 -31.51 -8.81 -10.55
CA THR A 284 -31.96 -10.16 -10.94
C THR A 284 -32.59 -10.85 -9.72
N PRO A 285 -33.70 -11.60 -9.88
CA PRO A 285 -34.51 -12.06 -8.76
C PRO A 285 -33.81 -13.17 -7.98
N ARG A 286 -33.34 -12.79 -6.79
CA ARG A 286 -32.77 -13.60 -5.72
C ARG A 286 -33.87 -14.21 -4.84
N ARG A 287 -33.69 -15.45 -4.39
CA ARG A 287 -34.07 -15.83 -3.01
C ARG A 287 -33.02 -16.65 -2.25
N TRP A 288 -32.15 -17.40 -2.94
CA TRP A 288 -31.09 -18.20 -2.28
C TRP A 288 -29.77 -17.44 -2.04
N ALA A 289 -29.34 -16.57 -2.96
CA ALA A 289 -28.08 -15.82 -2.86
C ALA A 289 -28.09 -14.70 -1.81
N VAL A 290 -29.25 -14.17 -1.41
CA VAL A 290 -29.37 -13.16 -0.33
C VAL A 290 -29.22 -13.81 1.03
N ARG A 291 -29.70 -15.05 1.21
CA ARG A 291 -29.61 -15.75 2.50
C ARG A 291 -28.19 -16.28 2.73
N ILE A 292 -27.54 -16.83 1.71
CA ILE A 292 -26.14 -17.30 1.80
C ILE A 292 -25.16 -16.11 1.82
N GLY A 293 -25.38 -15.08 0.99
CA GLY A 293 -24.58 -13.85 1.01
C GLY A 293 -24.76 -13.05 2.29
N GLY A 294 -25.97 -13.00 2.84
CA GLY A 294 -26.27 -12.41 4.14
C GLY A 294 -25.63 -13.17 5.29
N PHE A 295 -25.58 -14.51 5.24
CA PHE A 295 -24.94 -15.33 6.27
C PHE A 295 -23.41 -15.35 6.15
N ALA A 296 -22.86 -15.32 4.94
CA ALA A 296 -21.42 -15.15 4.69
C ALA A 296 -20.95 -13.73 5.01
N LEU A 297 -21.81 -12.71 4.82
CA LEU A 297 -21.57 -11.34 5.27
C LEU A 297 -21.74 -11.23 6.79
N LEU A 298 -22.68 -11.94 7.41
CA LEU A 298 -22.81 -12.04 8.87
C LEU A 298 -21.63 -12.81 9.48
N LEU A 299 -21.08 -13.80 8.78
CA LEU A 299 -19.85 -14.54 9.12
C LEU A 299 -18.59 -13.72 8.85
N ALA A 300 -18.54 -12.93 7.80
CA ALA A 300 -17.46 -11.98 7.57
C ALA A 300 -17.55 -10.83 8.57
N MET A 301 -18.75 -10.42 9.01
CA MET A 301 -18.98 -9.41 10.04
C MET A 301 -18.77 -9.97 11.45
N THR A 302 -19.10 -11.23 11.73
CA THR A 302 -18.81 -11.86 13.04
C THR A 302 -17.38 -12.38 13.09
N ALA A 303 -16.80 -12.88 12.00
CA ALA A 303 -15.37 -13.11 11.90
C ALA A 303 -14.63 -11.79 11.86
N SER A 304 -15.16 -10.68 11.33
CA SER A 304 -14.58 -9.34 11.44
C SER A 304 -14.82 -8.73 12.81
N VAL A 305 -15.91 -9.02 13.54
CA VAL A 305 -16.12 -8.56 14.93
C VAL A 305 -15.34 -9.43 15.90
N VAL A 306 -15.12 -10.72 15.63
CA VAL A 306 -14.25 -11.61 16.39
C VAL A 306 -12.80 -11.36 16.00
N TYR A 307 -12.48 -11.09 14.73
CA TYR A 307 -11.14 -10.67 14.28
C TYR A 307 -10.84 -9.25 14.74
N GLN A 308 -11.80 -8.32 14.77
CA GLN A 308 -11.68 -6.99 15.38
C GLN A 308 -11.76 -7.08 16.89
N ARG A 309 -12.41 -8.06 17.53
CA ARG A 309 -12.30 -8.28 18.99
C ARG A 309 -11.01 -9.01 19.35
N VAL A 310 -10.46 -9.83 18.47
CA VAL A 310 -9.16 -10.51 18.59
C VAL A 310 -8.02 -9.58 18.16
N GLN A 311 -8.26 -8.62 17.28
CA GLN A 311 -7.41 -7.48 16.84
C GLN A 311 -7.76 -6.17 17.55
N ALA A 312 -8.73 -6.16 18.46
CA ALA A 312 -8.88 -5.17 19.54
C ALA A 312 -8.39 -5.77 20.85
N ARG A 313 -8.31 -7.11 20.95
CA ARG A 313 -7.47 -7.85 21.91
C ARG A 313 -6.01 -7.97 21.43
N ARG A 314 -5.73 -7.82 20.13
CA ARG A 314 -4.40 -7.66 19.47
C ARG A 314 -4.25 -6.32 18.74
N ALA A 315 -5.16 -5.38 19.01
CA ALA A 315 -4.69 -4.03 19.20
C ALA A 315 -3.76 -4.27 20.35
N VAL A 316 -2.49 -3.95 20.17
CA VAL A 316 -1.70 -3.68 21.35
C VAL A 316 -2.50 -2.56 22.01
N ARG A 317 -3.41 -2.90 22.95
CA ARG A 317 -3.62 -2.07 24.12
C ARG A 317 -2.20 -1.83 24.53
N LEU A 318 -1.72 -0.61 24.34
CA LEU A 318 -0.54 -0.15 25.07
C LEU A 318 -0.95 -0.40 26.53
N PRO A 319 -0.51 -1.51 27.16
CA PRO A 319 -1.09 -1.93 28.42
C PRO A 319 -0.74 -0.81 29.39
N GLY A 320 -1.74 -0.10 29.90
CA GLY A 320 -1.52 0.97 30.86
C GLY A 320 -0.73 2.19 30.39
N LEU A 321 -0.82 2.65 29.12
CA LEU A 321 -0.33 4.01 28.80
C LEU A 321 -1.16 5.02 29.60
N VAL A 322 -0.58 5.47 30.71
CA VAL A 322 -1.00 6.57 31.56
C VAL A 322 -0.13 7.75 31.16
N VAL A 323 -0.75 8.80 30.63
CA VAL A 323 -0.07 10.06 30.33
C VAL A 323 -0.09 10.89 31.62
N PRO A 324 1.07 11.24 32.20
CA PRO A 324 1.14 12.14 33.36
C PRO A 324 0.54 13.51 33.03
N ALA A 325 0.21 14.30 34.06
CA ALA A 325 -0.31 15.66 33.86
C ALA A 325 0.80 16.67 33.55
N ASP A 326 2.06 16.36 33.89
CA ASP A 326 3.22 17.19 33.58
C ASP A 326 3.86 16.82 32.23
N PHE A 327 4.35 17.82 31.50
CA PHE A 327 4.94 17.62 30.18
C PHE A 327 6.21 16.74 30.19
N PRO A 328 7.15 16.89 31.15
CA PRO A 328 8.28 15.95 31.28
C PRO A 328 7.83 14.49 31.48
N GLY A 329 6.77 14.26 32.25
CA GLY A 329 6.14 12.97 32.41
C GLY A 329 5.50 12.44 31.14
N ALA A 330 4.86 13.29 30.35
CA ALA A 330 4.31 12.95 29.04
C ALA A 330 5.41 12.54 28.04
N ILE A 331 6.57 13.21 28.06
CA ILE A 331 7.75 12.82 27.28
C ILE A 331 8.24 11.43 27.71
N ARG A 332 8.44 11.19 29.00
CA ARG A 332 8.85 9.87 29.51
C ARG A 332 7.88 8.76 29.14
N ALA A 333 6.57 9.03 29.17
CA ALA A 333 5.54 8.08 28.76
C ALA A 333 5.62 7.77 27.26
N LEU A 334 5.89 8.80 26.43
CA LEU A 334 6.11 8.63 24.99
C LEU A 334 7.35 7.78 24.71
N GLU A 335 8.46 8.04 25.40
CA GLU A 335 9.71 7.27 25.27
C GLU A 335 9.53 5.81 25.67
N GLN A 336 8.88 5.56 26.81
CA GLN A 336 8.61 4.21 27.29
C GLN A 336 7.79 3.39 26.31
N VAL A 337 6.74 3.99 25.74
CA VAL A 337 5.87 3.26 24.81
C VAL A 337 6.52 3.05 23.45
N THR A 338 7.26 4.04 22.97
CA THR A 338 7.93 3.94 21.68
C THR A 338 9.22 3.12 21.77
N ALA A 339 9.80 2.96 22.95
CA ALA A 339 11.14 2.41 23.20
C ALA A 339 12.26 3.20 22.47
N HIS A 340 12.05 4.50 22.28
CA HIS A 340 13.00 5.41 21.63
C HIS A 340 13.09 6.72 22.45
N ALA A 341 14.28 7.30 22.53
CA ALA A 341 14.48 8.58 23.21
C ALA A 341 13.85 9.74 22.43
N ALA A 342 13.27 10.69 23.15
CA ALA A 342 12.74 11.92 22.58
C ALA A 342 13.85 12.98 22.54
N THR A 343 13.95 13.70 21.43
CA THR A 343 14.89 14.80 21.27
C THR A 343 14.13 16.13 21.19
N PRO A 344 14.64 17.21 21.80
CA PRO A 344 14.06 18.54 21.62
C PRO A 344 13.94 18.88 20.13
N LEU A 345 12.80 19.39 19.72
CA LEU A 345 12.63 19.95 18.39
C LEU A 345 13.20 21.36 18.38
N VAL A 346 14.13 21.62 17.46
CA VAL A 346 14.55 22.97 17.10
C VAL A 346 13.54 23.50 16.09
N GLY A 347 12.74 24.48 16.53
CA GLY A 347 11.80 25.21 15.68
C GLY A 347 12.46 26.45 15.08
N ARG A 348 11.67 27.25 14.37
CA ARG A 348 12.08 28.58 13.88
C ARG A 348 11.18 29.66 14.44
N ASP A 349 11.75 30.79 14.82
CA ASP A 349 10.99 31.97 15.25
C ASP A 349 10.39 32.75 14.07
N SER A 350 9.78 33.91 14.34
CA SER A 350 9.16 34.76 13.32
C SER A 350 10.16 35.32 12.30
N VAL A 351 11.43 35.48 12.66
CA VAL A 351 12.50 35.96 11.76
C VAL A 351 13.28 34.82 11.10
N GLY A 352 12.98 33.57 11.45
CA GLY A 352 13.54 32.37 10.82
C GLY A 352 14.76 31.82 11.54
N ALA A 353 15.13 32.38 12.69
CA ALA A 353 16.22 31.90 13.51
C ALA A 353 15.83 30.62 14.25
N GLU A 354 16.79 29.72 14.41
CA GLU A 354 16.60 28.48 15.16
C GLU A 354 16.35 28.78 16.63
N ARG A 355 15.32 28.15 17.20
CA ARG A 355 14.95 28.29 18.61
C ARG A 355 14.50 26.95 19.16
N GLU A 356 14.82 26.68 20.42
CA GLU A 356 14.14 25.59 21.13
C GLU A 356 12.63 25.83 21.15
N SER A 357 11.90 24.89 20.55
CA SER A 357 10.45 24.99 20.39
C SER A 357 9.68 24.64 21.66
N GLY A 358 10.33 24.00 22.64
CA GLY A 358 9.66 23.35 23.77
C GLY A 358 8.86 22.10 23.36
N ALA A 359 8.79 21.76 22.08
CA ALA A 359 8.24 20.50 21.59
C ALA A 359 9.34 19.44 21.45
N TYR A 360 8.95 18.18 21.45
CA TYR A 360 9.86 17.04 21.36
C TYR A 360 9.48 16.16 20.19
N VAL A 361 10.48 15.52 19.59
CA VAL A 361 10.28 14.54 18.54
C VAL A 361 10.84 13.18 18.95
N VAL A 362 10.12 12.12 18.62
CA VAL A 362 10.59 10.75 18.76
C VAL A 362 10.54 10.05 17.41
N THR A 363 11.65 9.41 17.05
CA THR A 363 11.80 8.72 15.76
C THR A 363 11.43 7.25 15.92
N VAL A 364 10.34 6.82 15.30
CA VAL A 364 9.77 5.45 15.41
C VAL A 364 9.55 4.83 14.05
N GLN A 365 9.47 3.51 13.92
CA GLN A 365 9.19 2.90 12.61
C GLN A 365 7.80 3.27 12.07
N SER A 366 7.68 3.52 10.76
CA SER A 366 6.41 3.92 10.09
C SER A 366 5.21 3.04 10.45
N ARG A 367 5.41 1.72 10.50
CA ARG A 367 4.37 0.74 10.88
C ARG A 367 3.82 0.91 12.31
N TRP A 368 4.61 1.51 13.20
CA TRP A 368 4.24 1.79 14.59
C TRP A 368 3.65 3.19 14.75
N ALA A 369 4.12 4.18 13.99
CA ALA A 369 3.66 5.57 14.05
C ALA A 369 2.13 5.69 13.92
N ASN A 370 1.54 5.11 12.88
CA ASN A 370 0.09 5.23 12.63
C ASN A 370 -0.73 4.50 13.71
N ARG A 371 -0.25 3.35 14.19
CA ARG A 371 -0.90 2.59 15.28
C ARG A 371 -0.84 3.33 16.60
N PHE A 372 0.29 3.98 16.88
CA PHE A 372 0.50 4.75 18.09
C PHE A 372 -0.35 6.01 18.09
N LEU A 373 -0.33 6.79 17.01
CA LEU A 373 -1.15 8.00 16.88
C LEU A 373 -2.63 7.69 17.06
N GLN A 374 -3.15 6.61 16.45
CA GLN A 374 -4.54 6.21 16.63
C GLN A 374 -4.90 5.84 18.08
N ALA A 375 -3.97 5.27 18.84
CA ALA A 375 -4.23 4.77 20.20
C ALA A 375 -3.87 5.77 21.32
N ALA A 376 -2.98 6.72 21.06
CA ALA A 376 -2.40 7.61 22.05
C ALA A 376 -2.89 9.06 21.93
N HIS A 377 -3.28 9.52 20.74
CA HIS A 377 -3.63 10.92 20.50
C HIS A 377 -4.68 11.47 21.48
N GLU A 378 -5.80 10.76 21.65
CA GLU A 378 -6.86 11.17 22.59
C GLU A 378 -6.38 11.21 24.05
N LYS A 379 -5.47 10.32 24.44
CA LYS A 379 -4.94 10.26 25.81
C LYS A 379 -4.01 11.43 26.14
N PHE A 380 -3.18 11.83 25.17
CA PHE A 380 -2.34 13.01 25.30
C PHE A 380 -3.18 14.29 25.24
N ALA A 381 -4.15 14.37 24.32
CA ALA A 381 -5.07 15.49 24.22
C ALA A 381 -5.88 15.69 25.51
N ALA A 382 -6.36 14.62 26.14
CA ALA A 382 -7.07 14.66 27.43
C ALA A 382 -6.20 15.19 28.59
N ARG A 383 -4.88 15.27 28.43
CA ARG A 383 -3.94 15.87 29.38
C ARG A 383 -3.41 17.23 28.93
N GLY A 384 -3.96 17.80 27.86
CA GLY A 384 -3.54 19.11 27.36
C GLY A 384 -2.31 19.08 26.44
N PHE A 385 -1.97 17.92 25.86
CA PHE A 385 -0.82 17.78 24.96
C PHE A 385 -1.24 17.41 23.54
N PHE A 386 -0.53 17.96 22.56
CA PHE A 386 -0.75 17.65 21.16
C PHE A 386 0.29 16.65 20.68
N LEU A 387 -0.20 15.51 20.15
CA LEU A 387 0.62 14.47 19.59
C LEU A 387 0.27 14.30 18.11
N SER A 388 1.24 14.53 17.22
CA SER A 388 1.05 14.39 15.78
C SER A 388 2.24 13.74 15.09
N ARG A 389 2.05 13.39 13.82
CA ARG A 389 3.17 13.15 12.91
C ARG A 389 3.85 14.49 12.57
N PHE A 390 5.18 14.52 12.57
CA PHE A 390 5.99 15.66 12.15
C PHE A 390 6.41 15.56 10.68
N ASP A 391 6.81 14.36 10.24
CA ASP A 391 7.30 14.15 8.88
C ASP A 391 6.17 14.10 7.86
N ARG A 392 6.38 14.83 6.76
CA ARG A 392 5.51 14.92 5.57
C ARG A 392 5.23 13.59 4.88
N ASN A 393 6.14 12.63 5.01
CA ASN A 393 6.10 11.39 4.24
C ASN A 393 4.97 10.47 4.72
N PHE A 394 3.73 10.73 4.31
CA PHE A 394 2.58 9.83 4.51
C PHE A 394 2.64 8.56 3.64
N ARG A 395 3.53 8.56 2.64
CA ARG A 395 3.57 7.59 1.53
C ARG A 395 4.83 6.71 1.47
N ASN A 396 5.89 7.07 2.20
CA ASN A 396 7.09 6.24 2.29
C ASN A 396 7.05 5.49 3.61
N ASP A 397 7.19 4.15 3.60
CA ASP A 397 7.87 3.52 4.72
C ASP A 397 9.34 3.97 4.64
N SER A 398 9.61 5.21 5.06
CA SER A 398 10.89 5.41 5.71
C SER A 398 10.94 4.40 6.86
N SER A 399 12.09 3.76 7.04
CA SER A 399 12.29 2.84 8.16
C SER A 399 11.93 3.49 9.50
N SER A 400 11.91 4.84 9.55
CA SER A 400 11.51 5.66 10.68
C SER A 400 10.75 6.96 10.33
N VAL A 401 9.92 7.44 11.25
CA VAL A 401 9.06 8.63 11.20
C VAL A 401 9.17 9.34 12.53
N ARG A 402 9.20 10.66 12.50
CA ARG A 402 9.16 11.52 13.67
C ARG A 402 7.72 11.79 14.11
N LEU A 403 7.43 11.45 15.35
CA LEU A 403 6.24 11.90 16.06
C LEU A 403 6.58 13.15 16.85
N LEU A 404 5.77 14.18 16.74
CA LEU A 404 5.84 15.44 17.49
C LEU A 404 4.96 15.34 18.73
N LEU A 405 5.50 15.74 19.89
CA LEU A 405 4.76 15.96 21.12
C LEU A 405 4.97 17.41 21.58
N ALA A 406 3.88 18.15 21.79
CA ALA A 406 3.90 19.55 22.19
C ALA A 406 3.18 19.78 23.53
N PRO A 407 3.59 20.80 24.33
CA PRO A 407 3.08 21.07 25.67
C PRO A 407 1.70 21.77 25.70
N THR A 408 1.00 21.81 24.57
CA THR A 408 -0.32 22.41 24.39
C THR A 408 -1.18 21.47 23.56
N ALA A 409 -2.50 21.48 23.77
CA ALA A 409 -3.46 20.77 22.95
C ALA A 409 -3.99 21.64 21.79
N ASP A 410 -3.75 22.96 21.81
CA ASP A 410 -4.15 23.84 20.72
C ASP A 410 -3.21 23.61 19.51
N PRO A 411 -3.71 23.03 18.41
CA PRO A 411 -2.88 22.79 17.22
C PRO A 411 -2.33 24.07 16.58
N TYR A 412 -2.94 25.24 16.83
CA TYR A 412 -2.47 26.50 16.30
C TYR A 412 -1.26 27.04 17.07
N ASP A 413 -1.19 26.79 18.37
CA ASP A 413 0.00 27.09 19.16
C ASP A 413 1.15 26.16 18.75
N VAL A 414 0.84 24.92 18.36
CA VAL A 414 1.85 23.98 17.83
C VAL A 414 2.50 24.50 16.54
N LEU A 415 1.75 25.20 15.66
CA LEU A 415 2.33 25.85 14.49
C LEU A 415 3.41 26.85 14.89
N LEU A 416 3.17 27.64 15.94
CA LEU A 416 4.10 28.64 16.48
C LEU A 416 5.34 27.98 17.11
N LEU A 417 5.16 26.88 17.85
CA LEU A 417 6.27 26.14 18.45
C LEU A 417 7.15 25.50 17.36
N VAL A 418 6.54 24.85 16.37
CA VAL A 418 7.26 24.23 15.25
C VAL A 418 7.94 25.27 14.36
N GLY A 419 7.34 26.46 14.23
CA GLY A 419 7.76 27.46 13.25
C GLY A 419 7.36 27.04 11.84
N THR A 420 6.10 26.62 11.66
CA THR A 420 5.58 26.21 10.35
C THR A 420 5.53 27.40 9.39
N ARG A 421 6.31 27.37 8.31
CA ARG A 421 6.45 28.49 7.38
C ARG A 421 6.14 28.08 5.94
N GLY A 422 5.74 29.07 5.16
CA GLY A 422 5.70 28.95 3.71
C GLY A 422 6.62 29.94 3.04
N GLU A 423 7.93 29.72 3.18
CA GLU A 423 8.98 30.61 2.66
C GLU A 423 8.78 30.90 1.17
N SER A 424 8.48 29.88 0.38
CA SER A 424 8.28 30.02 -1.08
C SER A 424 7.04 30.82 -1.47
N ASP A 425 6.04 30.92 -0.60
CA ASP A 425 4.80 31.68 -0.82
C ASP A 425 4.72 32.95 0.04
N GLY A 426 5.83 33.32 0.71
CA GLY A 426 5.92 34.52 1.55
C GLY A 426 5.04 34.49 2.81
N ARG A 427 4.62 33.30 3.27
CA ARG A 427 3.70 33.16 4.41
C ARG A 427 4.45 32.88 5.71
N GLY A 428 4.24 33.73 6.71
CA GLY A 428 4.74 33.53 8.06
C GLY A 428 3.88 32.53 8.85
N THR A 429 4.43 32.02 9.95
CA THR A 429 3.73 31.10 10.85
C THR A 429 2.43 31.67 11.42
N ALA A 430 2.44 32.97 11.75
CA ALA A 430 1.27 33.67 12.26
C ALA A 430 0.15 33.74 11.22
N ASP A 431 0.48 34.08 9.97
CA ASP A 431 -0.48 34.15 8.86
C ASP A 431 -1.12 32.78 8.59
N ILE A 432 -0.30 31.72 8.64
CA ILE A 432 -0.77 30.34 8.47
C ILE A 432 -1.74 29.98 9.60
N ALA A 433 -1.39 30.27 10.85
CA ALA A 433 -2.23 29.97 12.00
C ALA A 433 -3.56 30.76 11.97
N GLU A 434 -3.52 32.05 11.64
CA GLU A 434 -4.70 32.91 11.54
C GLU A 434 -5.65 32.44 10.43
N TRP A 435 -5.10 32.12 9.25
CA TRP A 435 -5.90 31.61 8.14
C TRP A 435 -6.58 30.29 8.53
N LEU A 436 -5.83 29.34 9.12
CA LEU A 436 -6.38 28.04 9.51
C LEU A 436 -7.44 28.18 10.63
N ARG A 437 -7.28 29.12 11.57
CA ARG A 437 -8.30 29.45 12.59
C ARG A 437 -9.57 29.98 11.94
N THR A 438 -9.43 30.91 10.99
CA THR A 438 -10.57 31.48 10.26
C THR A 438 -11.28 30.41 9.43
N PHE A 439 -10.51 29.61 8.69
CA PHE A 439 -11.03 28.53 7.88
C PHE A 439 -11.77 27.48 8.73
N ALA A 440 -11.29 27.17 9.94
CA ALA A 440 -11.94 26.21 10.84
C ALA A 440 -13.27 26.73 11.41
N ARG A 441 -13.43 28.05 11.59
CA ARG A 441 -14.71 28.65 12.01
C ARG A 441 -15.78 28.51 10.94
N GLU A 442 -15.39 28.70 9.69
CA GLU A 442 -16.31 28.62 8.55
C GLU A 442 -16.61 27.18 8.13
N ARG A 443 -15.60 26.32 8.20
CA ARG A 443 -15.67 24.92 7.81
C ARG A 443 -15.03 24.07 8.91
N PRO A 444 -15.80 23.57 9.88
CA PRO A 444 -15.26 22.84 11.02
C PRO A 444 -14.33 21.68 10.60
N PHE A 445 -13.07 21.78 11.00
CA PHE A 445 -12.06 20.74 10.82
C PHE A 445 -11.12 20.69 12.02
N GLU A 446 -10.44 19.56 12.18
CA GLU A 446 -9.41 19.35 13.17
C GLU A 446 -8.04 19.30 12.49
N LEU A 447 -7.09 20.10 12.98
CA LEU A 447 -5.72 20.05 12.50
C LEU A 447 -5.00 18.86 13.13
N ARG A 448 -4.73 17.83 12.33
CA ARG A 448 -4.21 16.53 12.81
C ARG A 448 -2.70 16.42 12.68
N ASN A 449 -2.09 17.16 11.76
CA ASN A 449 -0.64 17.12 11.55
C ASN A 449 -0.07 18.49 11.27
N VAL A 450 1.12 18.71 11.83
CA VAL A 450 1.90 19.94 11.73
C VAL A 450 3.36 19.56 11.51
N GLY A 451 3.99 20.13 10.49
CA GLY A 451 5.42 20.04 10.25
C GLY A 451 6.02 21.41 9.94
N ALA A 452 7.28 21.43 9.49
CA ALA A 452 8.01 22.67 9.26
C ALA A 452 7.47 23.51 8.08
N ASP A 453 6.97 22.85 7.04
CA ASP A 453 6.55 23.45 5.77
C ASP A 453 5.19 22.93 5.29
N TRP A 454 4.43 22.26 6.16
CA TRP A 454 3.20 21.58 5.78
C TRP A 454 2.25 21.35 6.95
N VAL A 455 0.96 21.21 6.62
CA VAL A 455 -0.12 20.91 7.57
C VAL A 455 -1.15 19.96 6.96
N ARG A 456 -1.91 19.25 7.81
CA ARG A 456 -3.07 18.44 7.38
C ARG A 456 -4.25 18.63 8.33
N GLY A 457 -5.39 19.01 7.76
CA GLY A 457 -6.67 19.09 8.45
C GLY A 457 -7.64 18.00 8.01
N VAL A 458 -8.55 17.61 8.91
CA VAL A 458 -9.63 16.64 8.66
C VAL A 458 -10.97 17.26 9.04
N PHE A 459 -11.91 17.34 8.10
CA PHE A 459 -13.22 17.95 8.29
C PHE A 459 -14.12 17.13 9.25
N ALA A 460 -14.78 17.84 10.16
CA ALA A 460 -15.64 17.23 11.18
C ALA A 460 -16.89 16.56 10.58
N SER A 461 -17.38 17.08 9.45
CA SER A 461 -18.50 16.54 8.67
C SER A 461 -18.09 16.24 7.22
N ASP A 462 -19.02 15.67 6.46
CA ASP A 462 -18.83 15.48 5.02
C ASP A 462 -18.70 16.84 4.32
N VAL A 463 -17.85 16.90 3.29
CA VAL A 463 -17.59 18.13 2.53
C VAL A 463 -18.66 18.28 1.45
N THR A 464 -19.66 19.13 1.72
CA THR A 464 -20.80 19.38 0.84
C THR A 464 -20.43 20.15 -0.42
N ASP A 465 -19.49 21.10 -0.31
CA ASP A 465 -18.95 21.89 -1.42
C ASP A 465 -17.43 21.75 -1.46
N PRO A 466 -16.91 20.68 -2.09
CA PRO A 466 -15.47 20.48 -2.19
C PRO A 466 -14.81 21.46 -3.16
N ASP A 467 -15.52 22.01 -4.13
CA ASP A 467 -14.94 22.94 -5.10
C ASP A 467 -14.61 24.29 -4.44
N ASP A 468 -15.43 24.79 -3.52
CA ASP A 468 -15.06 25.93 -2.68
C ASP A 468 -13.87 25.63 -1.77
N VAL A 469 -13.83 24.43 -1.17
CA VAL A 469 -12.68 24.02 -0.34
C VAL A 469 -11.40 24.01 -1.17
N VAL A 470 -11.43 23.43 -2.36
CA VAL A 470 -10.25 23.40 -3.25
C VAL A 470 -9.84 24.81 -3.63
N ARG A 471 -10.77 25.66 -4.08
CA ARG A 471 -10.47 27.05 -4.46
C ARG A 471 -9.79 27.82 -3.33
N ARG A 472 -10.30 27.71 -2.10
CA ARG A 472 -9.75 28.41 -0.93
C ARG A 472 -8.40 27.85 -0.50
N VAL A 473 -8.26 26.51 -0.50
CA VAL A 473 -7.00 25.84 -0.18
C VAL A 473 -5.94 26.14 -1.24
N GLU A 474 -6.29 26.22 -2.52
CA GLU A 474 -5.37 26.61 -3.59
C GLU A 474 -4.96 28.08 -3.47
N ALA A 475 -5.87 28.99 -3.14
CA ALA A 475 -5.53 30.39 -2.88
C ALA A 475 -4.56 30.55 -1.69
N PHE A 476 -4.67 29.68 -0.69
CA PHE A 476 -3.81 29.67 0.49
C PHE A 476 -2.49 28.91 0.28
N CYS A 477 -2.53 27.85 -0.51
CA CYS A 477 -1.45 26.91 -0.80
C CYS A 477 -1.48 26.53 -2.30
N PRO A 478 -0.94 27.39 -3.17
CA PRO A 478 -1.11 27.27 -4.63
C PRO A 478 -0.40 26.05 -5.24
N ARG A 479 0.57 25.47 -4.53
CA ARG A 479 1.36 24.33 -5.01
C ARG A 479 0.64 22.99 -4.90
N ILE A 480 -0.43 22.88 -4.10
CA ILE A 480 -1.13 21.60 -3.91
C ILE A 480 -1.72 21.06 -5.23
N ALA A 481 -2.48 21.88 -5.95
CA ALA A 481 -3.12 21.46 -7.20
C ALA A 481 -2.07 21.21 -8.29
N ARG A 482 -1.09 22.11 -8.44
CA ARG A 482 -0.07 22.04 -9.50
C ARG A 482 0.85 20.84 -9.36
N GLU A 483 1.29 20.51 -8.16
CA GLU A 483 2.33 19.50 -7.96
C GLU A 483 1.79 18.14 -7.48
N ASP A 484 0.78 18.10 -6.58
CA ASP A 484 0.26 16.82 -6.08
C ASP A 484 -0.81 16.24 -7.01
N PHE A 485 -1.48 17.11 -7.76
CA PHE A 485 -2.55 16.75 -8.66
C PHE A 485 -2.29 17.19 -10.11
N GLN A 486 -1.07 17.62 -10.46
CA GLN A 486 -0.65 17.97 -11.82
C GLN A 486 -1.55 19.02 -12.50
N GLY A 487 -2.08 19.96 -11.72
CA GLY A 487 -3.04 20.98 -12.16
C GLY A 487 -4.48 20.48 -12.28
N ASN A 488 -4.78 19.22 -11.96
CA ASN A 488 -6.13 18.67 -12.03
C ASN A 488 -6.95 19.00 -10.77
N VAL A 489 -7.57 20.18 -10.79
CA VAL A 489 -8.45 20.69 -9.73
C VAL A 489 -9.63 19.76 -9.43
N ALA A 490 -10.20 19.11 -10.46
CA ALA A 490 -11.32 18.17 -10.29
C ALA A 490 -10.90 16.88 -9.54
N ALA A 491 -9.68 16.39 -9.80
CA ALA A 491 -9.12 15.26 -9.06
C ALA A 491 -8.87 15.62 -7.59
N LEU A 492 -8.42 16.86 -7.32
CA LEU A 492 -8.26 17.38 -5.97
C LEU A 492 -9.62 17.50 -5.25
N ALA A 493 -10.66 18.03 -5.90
CA ALA A 493 -12.00 18.14 -5.32
C ALA A 493 -12.61 16.76 -4.99
N THR A 494 -12.41 15.80 -5.90
CA THR A 494 -12.80 14.39 -5.68
C THR A 494 -12.05 13.79 -4.49
N TRP A 495 -10.75 14.06 -4.37
CA TRP A 495 -9.95 13.59 -3.24
C TRP A 495 -10.37 14.23 -1.92
N VAL A 496 -10.63 15.54 -1.88
CA VAL A 496 -11.12 16.25 -0.68
C VAL A 496 -12.47 15.68 -0.22
N ARG A 497 -13.43 15.52 -1.15
CA ARG A 497 -14.74 14.94 -0.86
C ARG A 497 -14.62 13.54 -0.26
N ARG A 498 -13.76 12.69 -0.84
CA ARG A 498 -13.60 11.29 -0.41
C ARG A 498 -12.81 11.14 0.89
N SER A 499 -11.72 11.90 1.05
CA SER A 499 -10.83 11.80 2.21
C SER A 499 -11.29 12.61 3.40
N ARG A 500 -12.22 13.57 3.17
CA ARG A 500 -12.64 14.58 4.15
C ARG A 500 -11.44 15.29 4.77
N ALA A 501 -10.39 15.51 4.00
CA ALA A 501 -9.16 16.12 4.46
C ALA A 501 -8.61 17.11 3.45
N PHE A 502 -7.74 17.98 3.92
CA PHE A 502 -6.89 18.82 3.08
C PHE A 502 -5.44 18.75 3.58
N ILE A 503 -4.49 18.97 2.69
CA ILE A 503 -3.06 19.03 2.99
C ILE A 503 -2.52 20.30 2.35
N CYS A 504 -1.87 21.16 3.12
CA CYS A 504 -1.16 22.30 2.56
C CYS A 504 0.35 22.10 2.71
N ARG A 505 1.10 22.54 1.71
CA ARG A 505 2.57 22.54 1.69
C ARG A 505 3.11 23.83 1.07
N TRP A 506 4.24 24.28 1.55
CA TRP A 506 4.84 25.54 1.12
C TRP A 506 6.36 25.45 0.97
N GLN A 507 6.84 24.30 0.48
CA GLN A 507 8.22 24.16 0.02
C GLN A 507 8.58 25.22 -0.99
#